data_AF-A0A2P9H3C7-F1
#
_entry.id   AF-A0A2P9H3C7-F1
#
_cell.length_a   1.000
_cell.length_b   1.000
_cell.length_c   1.000
_cell.angle_alpha   90.00
_cell.angle_beta   90.00
_cell.angle_gamma   90.00
#
_symmetry.space_group_name_H-M   'P 1'
#
loop_
_entity.id
_entity.type
_entity.pdbx_description
1 polymer ?
#
loop_
_entity_poly.entity_id
_entity_poly.type
_entity_poly.pdbx_seq_one_letter_code
_entity_poly.pdbx_strand_id
1 'polypeptide(L)'
;MAGLTRHFIEQVRYEGIGGLEFKRDRRAGRIVIVEPTVGRTDWQSEIATLCGINIPLTVYWRTAHRSLRRSINVDRLASRPGSPRMERWHKVKADFGRSSSSRTTMDDL
;
A
#
# COMPACT_ATOMS: atom_id res chain seq x y z
N MET A 1 -13.25 16.53 -16.47
CA MET A 1 -11.79 16.61 -16.24
C MET A 1 -11.13 15.23 -16.16
N ALA A 2 -11.71 14.26 -15.45
CA ALA A 2 -11.18 12.89 -15.37
C ALA A 2 -10.84 12.24 -16.74
N GLY A 3 -11.69 12.43 -17.76
CA GLY A 3 -11.41 11.92 -19.12
C GLY A 3 -10.17 12.54 -19.79
N LEU A 4 -9.94 13.84 -19.61
CA LEU A 4 -8.76 14.52 -20.15
C LEU A 4 -7.48 14.06 -19.44
N THR A 5 -7.53 13.95 -18.11
CA THR A 5 -6.43 13.39 -17.30
C THR A 5 -6.06 11.99 -17.75
N ARG A 6 -7.06 11.11 -17.89
CA ARG A 6 -6.85 9.73 -18.34
C ARG A 6 -6.21 9.67 -19.73
N HIS A 7 -6.76 10.40 -20.69
CA HIS A 7 -6.24 10.43 -22.06
C HIS A 7 -4.77 10.86 -22.09
N PHE A 8 -4.42 11.95 -21.39
CA PHE A 8 -3.04 12.43 -21.33
C PHE A 8 -2.09 11.37 -20.74
N ILE A 9 -2.43 10.80 -19.57
CA ILE A 9 -1.60 9.80 -18.88
C ILE A 9 -1.39 8.54 -19.73
N GLU A 10 -2.43 8.08 -20.43
CA GLU A 10 -2.36 6.95 -21.37
C GLU A 10 -1.44 7.27 -22.57
N GLN A 11 -1.55 8.46 -23.14
CA GLN A 11 -0.70 8.88 -24.27
C GLN A 11 0.78 8.96 -23.91
N VAL A 12 1.11 9.50 -22.73
CA VAL A 12 2.52 9.61 -22.28
C VAL A 12 3.03 8.32 -21.63
N ARG A 13 2.18 7.28 -21.51
CA ARG A 13 2.49 6.00 -20.87
C ARG A 13 3.07 6.15 -19.47
N TYR A 14 2.51 7.07 -18.70
CA TYR A 14 3.02 7.36 -17.35
C TYR A 14 2.59 6.28 -16.35
N GLU A 15 3.56 5.74 -15.59
CA GLU A 15 3.32 4.84 -14.46
C GLU A 15 3.90 5.44 -13.18
N GLY A 16 3.07 5.56 -12.14
CA GLY A 16 3.50 6.05 -10.83
C GLY A 16 2.42 6.84 -10.11
N ILE A 17 2.78 7.49 -9.00
CA ILE A 17 1.96 8.53 -8.39
C ILE A 17 2.14 9.84 -9.16
N GLY A 18 1.06 10.57 -9.38
CA GLY A 18 1.15 11.89 -9.96
C GLY A 18 -0.20 12.58 -10.06
N GLY A 19 -0.14 13.85 -10.45
CA GLY A 19 -1.29 14.72 -10.61
C GLY A 19 -1.14 15.61 -11.83
N LEU A 20 -2.24 16.16 -12.33
CA LEU A 20 -2.25 17.16 -13.39
C LEU A 20 -2.98 18.40 -12.91
N GLU A 21 -2.31 19.54 -12.97
CA GLU A 21 -2.95 20.83 -12.75
C GLU A 21 -3.47 21.39 -14.08
N PHE A 22 -4.69 21.93 -14.04
CA PHE A 22 -5.33 22.57 -15.17
C PHE A 22 -5.73 24.00 -14.84
N LYS A 23 -5.55 24.90 -15.81
CA LYS A 23 -6.09 26.25 -15.76
C LYS A 23 -7.12 26.42 -16.86
N ARG A 24 -8.24 27.06 -16.53
CA ARG A 24 -9.24 27.46 -17.52
C ARG A 24 -8.90 28.86 -18.03
N ASP A 25 -8.58 28.95 -19.31
CA ASP A 25 -8.48 30.22 -20.03
C ASP A 25 -9.90 30.73 -20.29
N ARG A 26 -10.35 31.70 -19.49
CA ARG A 26 -11.71 32.26 -19.61
C ARG A 26 -11.93 33.03 -20.91
N ARG A 27 -10.89 33.61 -21.49
CA ARG A 27 -10.99 34.41 -22.72
C ARG A 27 -11.16 33.51 -23.93
N ALA A 28 -10.39 32.43 -24.01
CA ALA A 28 -10.45 31.48 -25.13
C ALA A 28 -11.38 30.29 -24.88
N GLY A 29 -12.00 30.18 -23.71
CA GLY A 29 -12.93 29.09 -23.37
C GLY A 29 -12.29 27.70 -23.22
N ARG A 30 -10.96 27.61 -23.26
CA ARG A 30 -10.20 26.35 -23.26
C ARG A 30 -9.60 26.01 -21.89
N ILE A 31 -9.23 24.76 -21.72
CA ILE A 31 -8.52 24.27 -20.54
C ILE A 31 -7.11 23.90 -20.97
N VAL A 32 -6.11 24.40 -20.23
CA VAL A 32 -4.70 24.15 -20.48
C VAL A 32 -4.10 23.40 -19.29
N ILE A 33 -3.22 22.45 -19.57
CA ILE A 33 -2.40 21.82 -18.54
C ILE A 33 -1.34 22.85 -18.12
N VAL A 34 -1.16 23.03 -16.81
CA VAL A 34 -0.14 23.94 -16.24
C VAL A 34 1.11 23.17 -15.90
N GLU A 35 0.99 22.14 -15.05
CA GLU A 35 2.12 21.31 -14.62
C GLU A 35 1.66 19.87 -14.32
N PRO A 36 2.42 18.86 -14.75
CA PRO A 36 2.33 17.51 -14.20
C PRO A 36 3.17 17.39 -12.93
N THR A 37 2.55 16.96 -11.82
CA THR A 37 3.28 16.54 -10.62
C THR A 37 3.66 15.06 -10.80
N VAL A 38 4.96 14.77 -10.90
CA VAL A 38 5.48 13.43 -11.22
C VAL A 38 6.19 12.84 -10.02
N GLY A 39 5.78 11.64 -9.60
CA GLY A 39 6.54 10.79 -8.68
C GLY A 39 6.62 11.29 -7.23
N ARG A 40 5.86 12.34 -6.87
CA ARG A 40 5.83 12.91 -5.53
C ARG A 40 4.40 13.09 -5.05
N THR A 41 4.24 13.05 -3.73
CA THR A 41 2.98 13.41 -3.06
C THR A 41 2.87 14.93 -2.95
N ASP A 42 1.64 15.41 -2.95
CA ASP A 42 1.27 16.80 -2.79
C ASP A 42 -0.09 16.91 -2.10
N TRP A 43 -0.62 18.12 -2.01
CA TRP A 43 -1.94 18.38 -1.44
C TRP A 43 -3.07 17.58 -2.11
N GLN A 44 -2.96 17.28 -3.42
CA GLN A 44 -3.95 16.46 -4.11
C GLN A 44 -4.00 15.03 -3.54
N SER A 45 -2.84 14.50 -3.13
CA SER A 45 -2.74 13.20 -2.47
C SER A 45 -3.38 13.19 -1.08
N GLU A 46 -3.31 14.31 -0.36
CA GLU A 46 -3.96 14.47 0.96
C GLU A 46 -5.48 14.54 0.81
N ILE A 47 -5.99 15.36 -0.11
CA ILE A 47 -7.43 15.42 -0.42
C ILE A 47 -7.93 14.03 -0.82
N ALA A 48 -7.22 13.33 -1.71
CA ALA A 48 -7.61 11.99 -2.14
C ALA A 48 -7.75 11.03 -0.94
N THR A 49 -6.83 11.13 0.03
CA THR A 49 -6.85 10.31 1.25
C THR A 49 -8.07 10.64 2.12
N LEU A 50 -8.40 11.93 2.28
CA LEU A 50 -9.62 12.35 2.98
C LEU A 50 -10.90 11.86 2.27
N CYS A 51 -10.85 11.71 0.95
CA CYS A 51 -11.92 11.10 0.15
C CYS A 51 -11.89 9.56 0.13
N GLY A 52 -11.07 8.91 0.96
CA GLY A 52 -10.99 7.46 1.09
C GLY A 52 -10.04 6.77 0.09
N ILE A 53 -9.27 7.53 -0.69
CA ILE A 53 -8.29 6.99 -1.65
C ILE A 53 -6.87 7.35 -1.20
N ASN A 54 -6.22 6.43 -0.47
CA ASN A 54 -4.85 6.61 -0.03
C ASN A 54 -3.85 6.24 -1.15
N ILE A 55 -3.52 7.23 -1.99
CA ILE A 55 -2.61 7.09 -3.15
C ILE A 55 -1.21 6.61 -2.72
N PRO A 56 -0.55 7.19 -1.69
CA PRO A 56 0.76 6.73 -1.25
C PRO A 56 0.76 5.26 -0.80
N LEU A 57 -0.25 4.86 -0.01
CA LEU A 57 -0.39 3.48 0.45
C LEU A 57 -0.57 2.52 -0.73
N THR A 58 -1.35 2.91 -1.75
CA THR A 58 -1.55 2.11 -2.97
C THR A 58 -0.23 1.84 -3.68
N VAL A 59 0.65 2.84 -3.80
CA VAL A 59 1.96 2.66 -4.43
C VAL A 59 2.96 1.91 -3.56
N TYR A 60 2.91 2.09 -2.23
CA TYR A 60 3.67 1.25 -1.31
C TYR A 60 3.34 -0.23 -1.52
N TRP A 61 2.06 -0.61 -1.51
CA TRP A 61 1.64 -1.99 -1.76
C TRP A 61 2.06 -2.46 -3.15
N ARG A 62 1.85 -1.66 -4.20
CA ARG A 62 2.23 -2.04 -5.58
C ARG A 62 3.73 -2.32 -5.70
N THR A 63 4.57 -1.51 -5.06
CA THR A 63 6.03 -1.68 -5.08
C THR A 63 6.48 -2.83 -4.19
N ALA A 64 5.96 -2.95 -2.97
CA ALA A 64 6.24 -4.05 -2.06
C ALA A 64 5.83 -5.42 -2.64
N HIS A 65 4.65 -5.51 -3.27
CA HIS A 65 4.20 -6.72 -3.96
C HIS A 65 5.07 -7.07 -5.18
N ARG A 66 5.57 -6.08 -5.93
CA ARG A 66 6.55 -6.31 -7.01
C ARG A 66 7.88 -6.84 -6.46
N SER A 67 8.33 -6.33 -5.32
CA SER A 67 9.56 -6.80 -4.66
C SER A 67 9.41 -8.24 -4.14
N LEU A 68 8.30 -8.57 -3.48
CA LEU A 68 8.03 -9.93 -2.98
C LEU A 68 7.95 -10.97 -4.10
N ARG A 69 7.40 -10.62 -5.27
CA ARG A 69 7.41 -11.53 -6.44
C ARG A 69 8.80 -11.74 -7.03
N ARG A 70 9.73 -10.80 -6.85
CA ARG A 70 11.09 -10.88 -7.40
C ARG A 70 12.04 -11.65 -6.49
N SER A 71 11.73 -11.76 -5.20
CA SER A 71 12.56 -12.41 -4.20
C SER A 71 11.80 -13.50 -3.44
N ILE A 72 11.51 -14.60 -4.12
CA ILE A 72 11.51 -15.94 -3.52
C ILE A 72 12.11 -16.90 -4.56
N ASN A 73 13.42 -17.11 -4.48
CA ASN A 73 14.05 -18.31 -4.99
C ASN A 73 14.62 -19.03 -3.76
N VAL A 74 13.77 -19.84 -3.13
CA VAL A 74 14.06 -20.51 -1.84
C VAL A 74 15.31 -21.39 -1.96
N ASP A 75 15.54 -21.94 -3.15
CA ASP A 75 16.65 -22.85 -3.45
C ASP A 75 18.02 -22.15 -3.36
N ARG A 76 18.08 -20.84 -3.65
CA ARG A 76 19.33 -20.07 -3.62
C ARG A 76 19.80 -19.70 -2.21
N LEU A 77 18.88 -19.65 -1.23
CA LEU A 77 19.24 -19.39 0.18
C LEU A 77 19.83 -20.63 0.86
N ALA A 78 19.34 -21.83 0.51
CA ALA A 78 19.79 -23.10 1.07
C ALA A 78 21.17 -23.57 0.54
N SER A 79 21.66 -22.96 -0.55
CA SER A 79 22.88 -23.38 -1.25
C SER A 79 24.14 -22.60 -0.87
N ARG A 80 24.06 -21.65 0.08
CA ARG A 80 25.23 -20.82 0.48
C ARG A 80 26.15 -21.64 1.39
N PRO A 81 27.46 -21.75 1.10
CA PRO A 81 28.41 -22.32 2.03
C PRO A 81 28.39 -21.51 3.33
N GLY A 82 28.04 -22.14 4.46
CA GLY A 82 27.92 -21.46 5.76
C GLY A 82 26.51 -20.94 6.10
N SER A 83 25.46 -21.29 5.36
CA SER A 83 24.08 -21.03 5.83
C SER A 83 23.85 -21.73 7.17
N PRO A 84 23.34 -21.05 8.22
CA PRO A 84 23.03 -21.68 9.49
C PRO A 84 22.06 -22.83 9.23
N ARG A 85 22.47 -24.05 9.60
CA ARG A 85 21.55 -25.20 9.61
C ARG A 85 20.39 -24.78 10.50
N MET A 86 19.18 -24.72 9.94
CA MET A 86 17.97 -24.27 10.63
C MET A 86 17.71 -25.23 11.79
N GLU A 87 18.26 -24.94 12.96
CA GLU A 87 17.92 -25.65 14.17
C GLU A 87 16.45 -25.39 14.46
N ARG A 88 15.76 -26.49 14.74
CA ARG A 88 14.33 -26.57 14.86
C ARG A 88 13.89 -25.74 16.07
N TRP A 89 13.36 -24.54 15.83
CA TRP A 89 12.75 -23.74 16.89
C TRP A 89 11.54 -24.50 17.46
N HIS A 90 11.67 -24.98 18.69
CA HIS A 90 10.52 -25.46 19.46
C HIS A 90 9.62 -24.27 19.77
N LYS A 91 8.40 -24.33 19.24
CA LYS A 91 7.36 -23.33 19.45
C LYS A 91 6.90 -23.39 20.90
N VAL A 92 7.49 -22.59 21.78
CA VAL A 92 6.90 -22.32 23.09
C VAL A 92 5.66 -21.47 22.83
N LYS A 93 4.47 -22.08 23.00
CA LYS A 93 3.23 -21.31 23.04
C LYS A 93 3.23 -20.50 24.32
N ALA A 94 3.21 -19.18 24.20
CA ALA A 94 2.79 -18.31 25.28
C ALA A 94 1.28 -18.51 25.48
N ASP A 95 0.89 -19.04 26.63
CA ASP A 95 -0.51 -19.15 27.04
C ASP A 95 -1.05 -17.75 27.36
N PHE A 96 -1.74 -17.17 26.38
CA PHE A 96 -2.57 -15.99 26.59
C PHE A 96 -3.97 -16.46 27.00
N GLY A 97 -4.26 -16.36 28.30
CA GLY A 97 -5.59 -16.11 28.86
C GLY A 97 -6.69 -17.14 28.59
N ARG A 98 -6.94 -18.02 29.57
CA ARG A 98 -8.32 -18.36 29.94
C ARG A 98 -8.55 -17.93 31.37
N SER A 99 -9.37 -16.89 31.54
CA SER A 99 -9.98 -16.55 32.81
C SER A 99 -10.78 -17.74 33.31
N SER A 100 -10.52 -18.12 34.56
CA SER A 100 -11.29 -19.08 35.32
C SER A 100 -12.68 -18.52 35.62
N SER A 101 -13.73 -19.02 34.96
CA SER A 101 -15.09 -18.94 35.51
C SER A 101 -15.31 -20.19 36.36
N SER A 102 -15.03 -20.10 37.66
CA SER A 102 -15.49 -21.11 38.61
C SER A 102 -16.98 -20.88 38.88
N ARG A 103 -17.76 -21.88 38.48
CA ARG A 103 -19.16 -22.09 38.81
C ARG A 103 -19.24 -22.43 40.30
N THR A 104 -19.76 -21.52 41.12
CA THR A 104 -20.22 -21.85 42.49
C THR A 104 -21.67 -22.30 42.41
N THR A 105 -21.95 -23.45 43.00
CA THR A 105 -23.26 -24.07 43.11
C THR A 105 -24.19 -23.32 44.07
N MET A 106 -25.43 -23.20 43.62
CA MET A 106 -26.71 -23.14 44.33
C MET A 106 -26.68 -23.56 45.81
N ASP A 107 -27.05 -22.64 46.70
CA ASP A 107 -27.91 -22.82 47.89
C ASP A 107 -27.79 -21.58 48.79
N ASP A 108 -28.80 -20.70 48.76
CA ASP A 108 -29.35 -20.00 49.92
C ASP A 108 -30.56 -19.15 49.50
N LEU A 109 -31.68 -19.47 50.16
CA LEU A 109 -33.05 -18.93 50.17
C LEU A 109 -33.27 -17.46 49.78
#